data_AF-D7MH72-F1
#
_entry.id   AF-D7MH72-F1
#
_cell.length_a   1.000
_cell.length_b   1.000
_cell.length_c   1.000
_cell.angle_alpha   90.00
_cell.angle_beta   90.00
_cell.angle_gamma   90.00
#
_symmetry.space_group_name_H-M   'P 1'
#
loop_
_entity.id
_entity.type
_entity.pdbx_description
1 polymer ?
#
loop_
_entity_poly.entity_id
_entity_poly.type
_entity_poly.pdbx_seq_one_letter_code
_entity_poly.pdbx_strand_id
1 'polypeptide(L)'
;IRDGVDPVRIIPWIHNVLERGVSDLYLHLNLESEFLLPSKVYLSKTLVRLKIYFGQYPTIDVEDVHLPKLKTLYIESSHFEKHGIGLTKFLSGCSMLEDLVLEDISWFFWDFASVSVPTLKRLTFCWEERYDFPKSVSIDTPNLVYLKFTDTVAGKYPKVNFDSLVEAHIDLHLLKPLLIQYHQGYGENDMVGNATDFIMRLCNVKTLYLSANTLQVCFHYSHLSFF
;
A
#
# COMPACT_ATOMS: atom_id res chain seq x y z
N ILE A 1 26.99 -17.23 -6.00
CA ILE A 1 27.79 -16.03 -5.68
C ILE A 1 27.01 -14.87 -6.27
N ARG A 2 26.18 -14.20 -5.47
CA ARG A 2 25.59 -12.92 -5.89
C ARG A 2 26.55 -11.88 -5.36
N ASP A 3 27.20 -11.13 -6.25
CA ASP A 3 28.07 -10.04 -5.85
C ASP A 3 27.18 -8.97 -5.19
N GLY A 4 27.16 -8.96 -3.85
CA GLY A 4 26.49 -7.92 -3.09
C GLY A 4 27.02 -6.55 -3.52
N VAL A 5 26.14 -5.67 -3.98
CA VAL A 5 26.55 -4.32 -4.40
C VAL A 5 26.90 -3.53 -3.15
N ASP A 6 28.15 -3.08 -3.02
CA ASP A 6 28.61 -2.30 -1.86
C ASP A 6 27.82 -0.98 -1.71
N PRO A 7 27.08 -0.76 -0.60
CA PRO A 7 26.35 0.47 -0.30
C PRO A 7 27.17 1.74 -0.47
N VAL A 8 28.47 1.69 -0.15
CA VAL A 8 29.40 2.83 -0.22
C VAL A 8 29.55 3.34 -1.66
N ARG A 9 29.36 2.48 -2.66
CA ARG A 9 29.43 2.85 -4.08
C ARG A 9 28.10 3.30 -4.65
N ILE A 10 26.99 2.86 -4.07
CA ILE A 10 25.62 3.16 -4.56
C ILE A 10 25.23 4.61 -4.26
N ILE A 11 25.50 5.08 -3.03
CA ILE A 11 25.07 6.42 -2.59
C ILE A 11 25.64 7.54 -3.49
N PRO A 12 26.96 7.58 -3.79
CA PRO A 12 27.51 8.59 -4.71
C PRO A 12 26.92 8.53 -6.13
N TRP A 13 26.60 7.32 -6.61
CA TRP A 13 25.98 7.14 -7.92
C TRP A 13 24.56 7.73 -7.95
N ILE A 14 23.74 7.43 -6.93
CA ILE A 14 22.39 8.00 -6.78
C ILE A 14 22.47 9.52 -6.74
N HIS A 15 23.39 10.09 -5.95
CA HIS A 15 23.58 11.53 -5.88
C HIS A 15 23.90 12.16 -7.24
N ASN A 16 24.84 11.60 -8.00
CA ASN A 16 25.23 12.10 -9.31
C ASN A 16 24.07 12.05 -10.31
N VAL A 17 23.28 10.98 -10.30
CA VAL A 17 22.09 10.83 -11.15
C VAL A 17 21.04 11.89 -10.82
N LEU A 18 20.80 12.16 -9.52
CA LEU A 18 19.88 13.21 -9.07
C LEU A 18 20.39 14.61 -9.42
N GLU A 19 21.69 14.88 -9.27
CA GLU A 19 22.31 16.18 -9.61
C GLU A 19 22.23 16.49 -11.11
N ARG A 20 22.16 15.47 -11.95
CA ARG A 20 21.89 15.61 -13.40
C ARG A 20 20.42 15.89 -13.72
N GLY A 21 19.56 15.95 -12.72
CA GLY A 21 18.15 16.30 -12.87
C GLY A 21 17.31 15.19 -13.49
N VAL A 22 17.63 13.92 -13.20
CA VAL A 22 16.84 12.78 -13.68
C VAL A 22 15.36 12.96 -13.34
N SER A 23 14.48 12.63 -14.30
CA SER A 23 13.02 12.62 -14.10
C SER A 23 12.51 11.25 -13.67
N ASP A 24 13.24 10.20 -14.00
CA ASP A 24 12.81 8.82 -14.00
C ASP A 24 13.86 7.98 -13.31
N LEU A 25 13.58 7.57 -12.07
CA LEU A 25 14.52 6.81 -11.26
C LEU A 25 13.92 5.48 -10.85
N TYR A 26 14.63 4.42 -11.23
CA TYR A 26 14.27 3.03 -10.96
C TYR A 26 15.41 2.40 -10.19
N LEU A 27 15.16 2.01 -8.95
CA LEU A 27 16.13 1.43 -8.05
C LEU A 27 15.69 0.02 -7.68
N HIS A 28 16.51 -0.97 -8.03
CA HIS A 28 16.34 -2.35 -7.60
C HIS A 28 17.46 -2.69 -6.64
N LEU A 29 17.17 -2.58 -5.35
CA LEU A 29 18.14 -2.66 -4.26
C LEU A 29 17.99 -4.02 -3.57
N ASN A 30 18.63 -5.04 -4.13
CA ASN A 30 18.73 -6.36 -3.51
C ASN A 30 20.06 -6.43 -2.73
N LEU A 31 20.06 -5.79 -1.56
CA LEU A 31 21.24 -5.66 -0.70
C LEU A 31 21.14 -6.64 0.46
N GLU A 32 22.26 -7.26 0.82
CA GLU A 32 22.33 -8.27 1.90
C GLU A 32 22.29 -7.65 3.31
N SER A 33 22.32 -6.32 3.40
CA SER A 33 22.29 -5.56 4.64
C SER A 33 21.24 -4.45 4.57
N GLU A 34 20.80 -3.97 5.73
CA GLU A 34 19.97 -2.77 5.83
C GLU A 34 20.59 -1.62 5.05
N PHE A 35 19.80 -1.02 4.16
CA PHE A 35 20.23 0.09 3.31
C PHE A 35 19.26 1.24 3.45
N LEU A 36 19.80 2.39 3.86
CA LEU A 36 19.08 3.64 3.91
C LEU A 36 19.23 4.37 2.59
N LEU A 37 18.11 4.63 1.93
CA LEU A 37 18.11 5.43 0.71
C LEU A 37 18.51 6.87 1.05
N PRO A 38 19.40 7.51 0.26
CA PRO A 38 19.81 8.87 0.55
C PRO A 38 18.63 9.85 0.52
N SER A 39 18.58 10.75 1.50
CA SER A 39 17.49 11.75 1.63
C SER A 39 17.31 12.61 0.38
N LYS A 40 18.38 12.83 -0.40
CA LYS A 40 18.30 13.53 -1.69
C LYS A 40 17.28 12.91 -2.65
N VAL A 41 17.02 11.60 -2.59
CA VAL A 41 15.98 10.95 -3.41
C VAL A 41 14.61 11.55 -3.08
N TYR A 42 14.31 11.72 -1.79
CA TYR A 42 13.03 12.23 -1.30
C TYR A 42 12.87 13.75 -1.40
N LEU A 43 13.95 14.47 -1.74
CA LEU A 43 13.98 15.93 -1.89
C LEU A 43 14.15 16.39 -3.35
N SER A 44 14.09 15.45 -4.29
CA SER A 44 14.30 15.76 -5.70
C SER A 44 13.18 16.60 -6.29
N LYS A 45 13.56 17.74 -6.90
CA LYS A 45 12.64 18.64 -7.61
C LYS A 45 12.39 18.23 -9.07
N THR A 46 13.09 17.20 -9.55
CA THR A 46 13.04 16.77 -10.96
C THR A 46 12.31 15.44 -11.15
N LEU A 47 12.26 14.58 -10.13
CA LEU A 47 11.62 13.28 -10.22
C LEU A 47 10.12 13.40 -10.55
N VAL A 48 9.74 12.72 -11.63
CA VAL A 48 8.37 12.51 -12.12
C VAL A 48 7.93 11.07 -11.85
N ARG A 49 8.85 10.11 -11.98
CA ARG A 49 8.60 8.69 -11.69
C ARG A 49 9.69 8.13 -10.80
N LEU A 50 9.28 7.51 -9.70
CA LEU A 50 10.17 6.85 -8.75
C LEU A 50 9.68 5.42 -8.52
N LYS A 51 10.54 4.44 -8.83
CA LYS A 51 10.31 3.04 -8.50
C LYS A 51 11.43 2.54 -7.61
N ILE A 52 11.07 1.96 -6.47
CA ILE A 52 12.03 1.40 -5.53
C ILE A 52 11.58 -0.01 -5.15
N TYR A 53 12.46 -0.97 -5.37
CA TYR A 53 12.34 -2.34 -4.90
C TYR A 53 13.44 -2.59 -3.88
N PHE A 54 13.08 -2.99 -2.67
CA PHE A 54 14.05 -3.35 -1.66
C PHE A 54 13.98 -4.84 -1.36
N GLY A 55 14.97 -5.62 -1.77
CA GLY A 55 14.93 -7.09 -1.62
C GLY A 55 14.92 -7.62 -0.18
N GLN A 56 15.03 -6.77 0.85
CA GLN A 56 15.10 -7.13 2.27
C GLN A 56 14.38 -6.15 3.21
N TYR A 57 13.12 -5.78 2.92
CA TYR A 57 12.23 -4.96 3.80
C TYR A 57 12.94 -3.89 4.68
N PRO A 58 13.72 -2.97 4.10
CA PRO A 58 14.36 -1.95 4.90
C PRO A 58 13.32 -0.97 5.45
N THR A 59 13.67 -0.38 6.57
CA THR A 59 12.91 0.72 7.16
C THR A 59 13.17 2.00 6.38
N ILE A 60 12.10 2.56 5.82
CA ILE A 60 12.06 3.91 5.27
C ILE A 60 11.83 4.86 6.45
N ASP A 61 12.91 5.51 6.89
CA ASP A 61 12.82 6.69 7.74
C ASP A 61 12.88 7.94 6.87
N VAL A 62 11.77 8.68 6.83
CA VAL A 62 11.69 9.95 6.09
C VAL A 62 11.43 11.10 7.06
N GLU A 63 12.48 11.88 7.30
CA GLU A 63 12.38 13.14 8.02
C GLU A 63 11.72 14.22 7.16
N ASP A 64 12.07 14.35 5.89
CA ASP A 64 11.49 15.33 4.98
C ASP A 64 11.26 14.71 3.59
N VAL A 65 10.07 14.94 3.04
CA VAL A 65 9.74 14.55 1.65
C VAL A 65 9.22 15.77 0.91
N HIS A 66 9.85 16.08 -0.21
CA HIS A 66 9.45 17.15 -1.11
C HIS A 66 9.73 16.76 -2.55
N LEU A 67 8.73 16.16 -3.19
CA LEU A 67 8.78 15.60 -4.54
C LEU A 67 7.73 16.30 -5.42
N PRO A 68 7.89 17.61 -5.70
CA PRO A 68 6.82 18.46 -6.24
C PRO A 68 6.40 18.12 -7.68
N LYS A 69 7.14 17.26 -8.38
CA LYS A 69 6.84 16.82 -9.75
C LYS A 69 6.46 15.35 -9.86
N LEU A 70 6.50 14.61 -8.74
CA LEU A 70 6.30 13.17 -8.76
C LEU A 70 4.84 12.84 -9.08
N LYS A 71 4.65 12.06 -10.15
CA LYS A 71 3.35 11.58 -10.63
C LYS A 71 3.16 10.10 -10.43
N THR A 72 4.24 9.32 -10.42
CA THR A 72 4.18 7.87 -10.21
C THR A 72 5.15 7.46 -9.13
N LEU A 73 4.64 6.75 -8.12
CA LEU A 73 5.42 6.15 -7.06
C LEU A 73 5.16 4.64 -7.03
N TYR A 74 6.23 3.87 -7.05
CA TYR A 74 6.20 2.43 -6.82
C TYR A 74 7.17 2.10 -5.69
N ILE A 75 6.68 1.45 -4.64
CA ILE A 75 7.49 0.95 -3.54
C ILE A 75 7.11 -0.52 -3.33
N GLU A 76 8.12 -1.38 -3.31
CA GLU A 76 7.96 -2.81 -3.04
C GLU A 76 8.89 -3.27 -1.93
N SER A 77 8.37 -4.15 -1.07
CA SER A 77 9.09 -4.84 0.02
C SER A 77 9.76 -3.85 0.98
N SER A 78 8.98 -3.06 1.73
CA SER A 78 9.54 -2.09 2.68
C SER A 78 8.71 -1.90 3.95
N HIS A 79 9.36 -1.37 4.98
CA HIS A 79 8.76 -0.92 6.23
C HIS A 79 8.80 0.61 6.30
N PHE A 80 7.85 1.25 7.00
CA PHE A 80 7.92 2.68 7.30
C PHE A 80 8.14 2.89 8.79
N GLU A 81 9.15 3.69 9.16
CA GLU A 81 9.39 4.04 10.56
C GLU A 81 8.19 4.84 11.09
N LYS A 82 7.69 4.49 12.28
CA LYS A 82 6.50 5.11 12.94
C LYS A 82 5.14 4.66 12.39
N HIS A 83 4.99 3.38 12.07
CA HIS A 83 3.71 2.66 11.93
C HIS A 83 2.55 3.48 11.34
N GLY A 84 2.54 3.65 10.01
CA GLY A 84 1.50 4.39 9.26
C GLY A 84 1.73 5.89 9.14
N ILE A 85 2.37 6.54 10.13
CA ILE A 85 2.73 7.96 10.06
C ILE A 85 3.76 8.20 8.96
N GLY A 86 4.75 7.31 8.84
CA GLY A 86 5.80 7.40 7.81
C GLY A 86 5.24 7.45 6.39
N LEU A 87 4.31 6.55 6.05
CA LEU A 87 3.65 6.55 4.74
C LEU A 87 2.85 7.84 4.51
N THR A 88 2.05 8.26 5.50
CA THR A 88 1.24 9.49 5.39
C THR A 88 2.12 10.72 5.13
N LYS A 89 3.24 10.81 5.84
CA LYS A 89 4.23 11.88 5.70
C LYS A 89 4.97 11.82 4.35
N PHE A 90 5.27 10.62 3.87
CA PHE A 90 5.85 10.44 2.55
C PHE A 90 4.92 10.98 1.45
N LEU A 91 3.66 10.56 1.49
CA LEU A 91 2.67 10.92 0.49
C LEU A 91 2.33 12.42 0.51
N SER A 92 2.35 13.07 1.68
CA SER A 92 2.10 14.51 1.79
C SER A 92 3.17 15.37 1.09
N GLY A 93 4.38 14.84 0.93
CA GLY A 93 5.45 15.48 0.16
C GLY A 93 5.29 15.38 -1.37
N CYS A 94 4.32 14.61 -1.86
CA CYS A 94 4.14 14.28 -3.28
C CYS A 94 2.88 14.95 -3.85
N SER A 95 2.90 16.28 -4.01
CA SER A 95 1.71 17.08 -4.33
C SER A 95 1.06 16.82 -5.71
N MET A 96 1.76 16.16 -6.63
CA MET A 96 1.31 15.88 -8.01
C MET A 96 1.08 14.38 -8.27
N LEU A 97 1.02 13.55 -7.21
CA LEU A 97 0.99 12.10 -7.34
C LEU A 97 -0.33 11.62 -7.96
N GLU A 98 -0.27 10.89 -9.07
CA GLU A 98 -1.43 10.39 -9.82
C GLU A 98 -1.55 8.86 -9.78
N ASP A 99 -0.43 8.13 -9.66
CA ASP A 99 -0.36 6.67 -9.66
C ASP A 99 0.54 6.18 -8.51
N LEU A 100 -0.03 5.40 -7.61
CA LEU A 100 0.62 4.85 -6.42
C LEU A 100 0.53 3.34 -6.41
N VAL A 101 1.68 2.68 -6.32
CA VAL A 101 1.80 1.24 -6.17
C VAL A 101 2.60 0.92 -4.90
N LEU A 102 1.96 0.16 -4.01
CA LEU A 102 2.50 -0.31 -2.75
C LEU A 102 2.38 -1.83 -2.75
N GLU A 103 3.49 -2.51 -3.04
CA GLU A 103 3.55 -3.97 -3.04
C GLU A 103 4.32 -4.44 -1.81
N ASP A 104 3.82 -5.47 -1.13
CA ASP A 104 4.56 -6.12 -0.06
C ASP A 104 4.99 -5.13 1.05
N ILE A 105 4.08 -4.21 1.40
CA ILE A 105 4.25 -3.26 2.49
C ILE A 105 3.63 -3.85 3.75
N SER A 106 4.41 -3.94 4.82
CA SER A 106 4.02 -4.59 6.06
C SER A 106 3.06 -3.76 6.95
N TRP A 107 2.03 -3.18 6.34
CA TRP A 107 1.16 -2.24 7.04
C TRP A 107 0.24 -2.87 8.09
N PHE A 108 0.20 -4.21 8.15
CA PHE A 108 -0.55 -4.98 9.15
C PHE A 108 0.01 -4.77 10.56
N PHE A 109 1.29 -4.44 10.70
CA PHE A 109 1.90 -4.05 11.98
C PHE A 109 1.48 -2.65 12.46
N TRP A 110 0.70 -1.90 11.67
CA TRP A 110 0.35 -0.52 12.00
C TRP A 110 -1.01 -0.45 12.68
N ASP A 111 -1.13 0.47 13.65
CA ASP A 111 -2.43 0.75 14.26
C ASP A 111 -3.43 1.35 13.26
N PHE A 112 -2.90 2.06 12.26
CA PHE A 112 -3.66 2.54 11.11
C PHE A 112 -2.79 2.61 9.86
N ALA A 113 -3.40 2.31 8.72
CA ALA A 113 -2.87 2.60 7.40
C ALA A 113 -3.79 3.61 6.70
N SER A 114 -3.23 4.65 6.11
CA SER A 114 -4.00 5.70 5.45
C SER A 114 -3.34 6.16 4.16
N VAL A 115 -4.15 6.22 3.10
CA VAL A 115 -3.80 6.87 1.83
C VAL A 115 -4.77 8.03 1.64
N SER A 116 -4.26 9.27 1.74
CA SER A 116 -5.04 10.48 1.50
C SER A 116 -4.25 11.43 0.61
N VAL A 117 -4.51 11.33 -0.70
CA VAL A 117 -3.82 12.06 -1.76
C VAL A 117 -4.87 12.54 -2.77
N PRO A 118 -5.26 13.83 -2.73
CA PRO A 118 -6.35 14.34 -3.56
C PRO A 118 -6.12 14.21 -5.07
N THR A 119 -4.87 14.22 -5.53
CA THR A 119 -4.50 14.09 -6.95
C THR A 119 -4.46 12.65 -7.44
N LEU A 120 -4.54 11.67 -6.53
CA LEU A 120 -4.35 10.26 -6.85
C LEU A 120 -5.52 9.74 -7.69
N LYS A 121 -5.20 9.13 -8.82
CA LYS A 121 -6.15 8.54 -9.77
C LYS A 121 -6.10 7.02 -9.74
N ARG A 122 -4.95 6.44 -9.42
CA ARG A 122 -4.73 4.99 -9.43
C ARG A 122 -4.02 4.57 -8.15
N LEU A 123 -4.58 3.57 -7.49
CA LEU A 123 -4.00 2.95 -6.31
C LEU A 123 -3.90 1.44 -6.54
N THR A 124 -2.71 0.90 -6.37
CA THR A 124 -2.47 -0.53 -6.25
C THR A 124 -1.86 -0.80 -4.88
N PHE A 125 -2.53 -1.63 -4.10
CA PHE A 125 -2.00 -2.19 -2.88
C PHE A 125 -2.07 -3.72 -2.96
N CYS A 126 -0.96 -4.40 -2.72
CA CYS A 126 -0.92 -5.86 -2.72
C CYS A 126 -0.09 -6.39 -1.54
N TRP A 127 -0.77 -7.06 -0.63
CA TRP A 127 -0.19 -7.80 0.48
C TRP A 127 -0.76 -9.22 0.49
N GLU A 128 0.09 -10.22 0.28
CA GLU A 128 -0.34 -11.62 0.13
C GLU A 128 -0.10 -12.49 1.37
N GLU A 129 0.73 -12.06 2.32
CA GLU A 129 1.01 -12.82 3.53
C GLU A 129 -0.13 -12.69 4.56
N ARG A 130 -0.56 -13.80 5.17
CA ARG A 130 -1.89 -13.88 5.81
C ARG A 130 -1.86 -14.30 7.28
N TYR A 131 -0.77 -13.95 7.97
CA TYR A 131 -0.61 -14.27 9.38
C TYR A 131 -1.23 -13.22 10.29
N ASP A 132 -1.48 -12.01 9.77
CA ASP A 132 -2.06 -10.89 10.52
C ASP A 132 -2.98 -10.03 9.64
N PHE A 133 -3.68 -9.07 10.26
CA PHE A 133 -4.61 -8.17 9.62
C PHE A 133 -4.36 -6.72 10.07
N PRO A 134 -4.55 -5.74 9.18
CA PRO A 134 -4.43 -4.34 9.57
C PRO A 134 -5.59 -3.94 10.51
N LYS A 135 -5.27 -3.22 11.60
CA LYS A 135 -6.30 -2.80 12.57
C LYS A 135 -7.29 -1.80 12.00
N SER A 136 -6.83 -0.92 11.11
CA SER A 136 -7.63 0.16 10.53
C SER A 136 -7.05 0.61 9.20
N VAL A 137 -7.87 0.63 8.14
CA VAL A 137 -7.44 1.08 6.80
C VAL A 137 -8.33 2.23 6.33
N SER A 138 -7.73 3.31 5.83
CA SER A 138 -8.45 4.44 5.23
C SER A 138 -7.91 4.77 3.84
N ILE A 139 -8.82 4.97 2.89
CA ILE A 139 -8.51 5.38 1.52
C ILE A 139 -9.38 6.61 1.23
N ASP A 140 -8.79 7.79 1.38
CA ASP A 140 -9.47 9.08 1.24
C ASP A 140 -8.90 9.87 0.06
N THR A 141 -9.22 9.38 -1.13
CA THR A 141 -8.70 9.86 -2.41
C THR A 141 -9.87 10.14 -3.36
N PRO A 142 -10.48 11.35 -3.33
CA PRO A 142 -11.75 11.63 -4.01
C PRO A 142 -11.71 11.47 -5.54
N ASN A 143 -10.53 11.57 -6.15
CA ASN A 143 -10.34 11.46 -7.60
C ASN A 143 -9.85 10.07 -8.04
N LEU A 144 -9.93 9.07 -7.16
CA LEU A 144 -9.51 7.71 -7.46
C LEU A 144 -10.46 7.06 -8.47
N VAL A 145 -9.94 6.70 -9.64
CA VAL A 145 -10.71 6.06 -10.73
C VAL A 145 -10.37 4.58 -10.90
N TYR A 146 -9.22 4.14 -10.39
CA TYR A 146 -8.77 2.74 -10.43
C TYR A 146 -8.25 2.30 -9.06
N LEU A 147 -8.71 1.14 -8.60
CA LEU A 147 -8.25 0.49 -7.38
C LEU A 147 -7.91 -0.97 -7.66
N LYS A 148 -6.69 -1.40 -7.33
CA LYS A 148 -6.36 -2.81 -7.11
C LYS A 148 -5.97 -2.99 -5.64
N PHE A 149 -6.67 -3.86 -4.94
CA PHE A 149 -6.54 -4.01 -3.50
C PHE A 149 -6.56 -5.48 -3.11
N THR A 150 -5.39 -5.99 -2.71
CA THR A 150 -5.21 -7.33 -2.17
C THR A 150 -4.70 -7.21 -0.74
N ASP A 151 -5.48 -7.69 0.23
CA ASP A 151 -5.14 -7.59 1.66
C ASP A 151 -5.95 -8.58 2.51
N THR A 152 -5.59 -8.73 3.78
CA THR A 152 -6.48 -9.31 4.79
C THR A 152 -7.54 -8.27 5.19
N VAL A 153 -8.77 -8.70 5.44
CA VAL A 153 -9.85 -7.81 5.91
C VAL A 153 -9.41 -7.06 7.17
N ALA A 154 -9.46 -5.74 7.11
CA ALA A 154 -9.08 -4.88 8.22
C ALA A 154 -10.09 -4.94 9.37
N GLY A 155 -9.62 -4.59 10.57
CA GLY A 155 -10.49 -4.40 11.74
C GLY A 155 -11.63 -3.42 11.49
N LYS A 156 -11.35 -2.36 10.73
CA LYS A 156 -12.34 -1.37 10.29
C LYS A 156 -11.84 -0.59 9.09
N TYR A 157 -12.78 0.03 8.37
CA TYR A 157 -12.53 0.97 7.29
C TYR A 157 -13.15 2.33 7.59
N PRO A 158 -12.53 3.18 8.44
CA PRO A 158 -13.15 4.41 8.94
C PRO A 158 -13.52 5.42 7.85
N LYS A 159 -12.75 5.43 6.75
CA LYS A 159 -12.97 6.34 5.63
C LYS A 159 -12.53 5.69 4.32
N VAL A 160 -13.51 5.45 3.45
CA VAL A 160 -13.33 4.91 2.11
C VAL A 160 -14.08 5.80 1.13
N ASN A 161 -13.35 6.51 0.28
CA ASN A 161 -13.90 7.40 -0.72
C ASN A 161 -13.71 6.79 -2.12
N PHE A 162 -14.78 6.18 -2.62
CA PHE A 162 -14.83 5.53 -3.93
C PHE A 162 -15.84 6.20 -4.87
N ASP A 163 -16.22 7.46 -4.60
CA ASP A 163 -17.27 8.15 -5.35
C ASP A 163 -16.92 8.36 -6.83
N SER A 164 -15.64 8.45 -7.17
CA SER A 164 -15.12 8.55 -8.55
C SER A 164 -14.64 7.22 -9.12
N LEU A 165 -14.74 6.11 -8.37
CA LEU A 165 -14.11 4.84 -8.72
C LEU A 165 -14.82 4.20 -9.92
N VAL A 166 -14.05 3.93 -10.98
CA VAL A 166 -14.57 3.34 -12.22
C VAL A 166 -14.29 1.85 -12.28
N GLU A 167 -13.08 1.46 -11.90
CA GLU A 167 -12.61 0.08 -11.97
C GLU A 167 -11.98 -0.36 -10.65
N ALA A 168 -12.40 -1.52 -10.16
CA ALA A 168 -11.94 -2.09 -8.90
C ALA A 168 -11.58 -3.57 -9.07
N HIS A 169 -10.40 -3.96 -8.57
CA HIS A 169 -9.91 -5.33 -8.47
C HIS A 169 -9.68 -5.64 -7.00
N ILE A 170 -10.53 -6.46 -6.40
CA ILE A 170 -10.58 -6.68 -4.95
C ILE A 170 -10.33 -8.14 -4.63
N ASP A 171 -9.26 -8.40 -3.89
CA ASP A 171 -8.92 -9.70 -3.31
C ASP A 171 -8.73 -9.56 -1.80
N LEU A 172 -9.84 -9.59 -1.07
CA LEU A 172 -9.87 -9.53 0.38
C LEU A 172 -9.91 -10.93 0.98
N HIS A 173 -9.00 -11.18 1.92
CA HIS A 173 -8.89 -12.47 2.60
C HIS A 173 -9.41 -12.36 4.03
N LEU A 174 -10.10 -13.40 4.49
CA LEU A 174 -10.30 -13.58 5.93
C LEU A 174 -8.97 -14.03 6.56
N LEU A 175 -8.69 -13.55 7.77
CA LEU A 175 -7.46 -13.90 8.50
C LEU A 175 -7.38 -15.43 8.73
N LYS A 176 -6.23 -16.04 8.45
CA LYS A 176 -6.06 -17.52 8.39
C LYS A 176 -5.96 -18.35 9.70
N PRO A 177 -5.95 -17.84 10.95
CA PRO A 177 -6.07 -18.69 12.14
C PRO A 177 -7.37 -19.50 12.17
N LEU A 178 -8.37 -19.09 11.39
CA LEU A 178 -9.71 -19.64 11.44
C LEU A 178 -9.90 -20.95 10.66
N LEU A 179 -9.07 -21.31 9.67
CA LEU A 179 -9.31 -22.57 8.93
C LEU A 179 -9.03 -23.85 9.73
N ILE A 180 -8.24 -23.77 10.81
CA ILE A 180 -8.02 -24.91 11.73
C ILE A 180 -9.04 -24.90 12.88
N GLN A 181 -9.59 -23.73 13.25
CA GLN A 181 -10.53 -23.57 14.38
C GLN A 181 -12.02 -23.54 13.98
N TYR A 182 -12.35 -23.38 12.70
CA TYR A 182 -13.74 -23.51 12.21
C TYR A 182 -14.34 -24.90 12.44
N HIS A 183 -13.51 -25.93 12.67
CA HIS A 183 -13.98 -27.26 13.08
C HIS A 183 -14.26 -27.38 14.60
N GLN A 184 -14.00 -26.34 15.39
CA GLN A 184 -14.04 -26.34 16.86
C GLN A 184 -14.84 -25.14 17.41
N GLY A 185 -16.08 -24.96 16.96
CA GLY A 185 -17.18 -24.43 17.78
C GLY A 185 -17.02 -23.09 18.55
N TYR A 186 -16.25 -22.11 18.06
CA TYR A 186 -16.30 -20.74 18.59
C TYR A 186 -17.35 -19.90 17.84
N GLY A 187 -18.07 -19.04 18.57
CA GLY A 187 -19.23 -18.29 18.08
C GLY A 187 -18.88 -17.18 17.09
N GLU A 188 -19.90 -16.67 16.39
CA GLU A 188 -19.83 -15.61 15.35
C GLU A 188 -19.11 -14.30 15.77
N ASN A 189 -18.77 -14.13 17.04
CA ASN A 189 -18.22 -12.89 17.61
C ASN A 189 -16.68 -12.79 17.64
N ASP A 190 -15.94 -13.83 17.22
CA ASP A 190 -14.46 -13.84 17.26
C ASP A 190 -13.80 -13.44 15.94
N MET A 191 -14.58 -12.95 14.95
CA MET A 191 -14.03 -12.46 13.68
C MET A 191 -13.59 -11.00 13.82
N VAL A 192 -12.29 -10.74 13.69
CA VAL A 192 -11.66 -9.46 14.08
C VAL A 192 -11.69 -8.38 12.99
N GLY A 193 -12.50 -8.55 11.94
CA GLY A 193 -12.58 -7.64 10.80
C GLY A 193 -14.00 -7.23 10.43
N ASN A 194 -14.18 -6.12 9.73
CA ASN A 194 -15.48 -5.71 9.19
C ASN A 194 -15.29 -5.02 7.83
N ALA A 195 -15.63 -5.73 6.75
CA ALA A 195 -15.52 -5.22 5.38
C ALA A 195 -16.82 -4.57 4.85
N THR A 196 -17.89 -4.49 5.65
CA THR A 196 -19.22 -4.03 5.22
C THR A 196 -19.15 -2.66 4.55
N ASP A 197 -18.56 -1.67 5.24
CA ASP A 197 -18.46 -0.30 4.72
C ASP A 197 -17.60 -0.23 3.46
N PHE A 198 -16.53 -1.04 3.39
CA PHE A 198 -15.67 -1.12 2.22
C PHE A 198 -16.43 -1.67 1.01
N ILE A 199 -17.15 -2.78 1.19
CA ILE A 199 -17.92 -3.46 0.14
C ILE A 199 -19.08 -2.58 -0.35
N MET A 200 -19.85 -1.97 0.58
CA MET A 200 -20.97 -1.09 0.24
C MET A 200 -20.54 0.08 -0.66
N ARG A 201 -19.30 0.56 -0.53
CA ARG A 201 -18.78 1.67 -1.34
C ARG A 201 -18.38 1.25 -2.75
N LEU A 202 -18.24 -0.05 -3.01
CA LEU A 202 -17.93 -0.57 -4.35
C LEU A 202 -19.18 -0.75 -5.22
N CYS A 203 -20.39 -0.63 -4.68
CA CYS A 203 -21.63 -0.93 -5.41
C CYS A 203 -21.87 -0.08 -6.67
N ASN A 204 -21.18 1.06 -6.82
CA ASN A 204 -21.38 1.99 -7.93
C ASN A 204 -20.27 1.93 -9.01
N VAL A 205 -19.28 1.04 -8.88
CA VAL A 205 -18.19 0.95 -9.87
C VAL A 205 -18.68 0.34 -11.18
N LYS A 206 -18.08 0.73 -12.31
CA LYS A 206 -18.47 0.23 -13.64
C LYS A 206 -17.89 -1.16 -13.93
N THR A 207 -16.67 -1.39 -13.48
CA THR A 207 -15.95 -2.64 -13.66
C THR A 207 -15.50 -3.15 -12.30
N LEU A 208 -16.03 -4.28 -11.87
CA LEU A 208 -15.73 -4.89 -10.58
C LEU A 208 -15.20 -6.31 -10.78
N TYR A 209 -13.96 -6.54 -10.37
CA TYR A 209 -13.36 -7.86 -10.27
C TYR A 209 -13.27 -8.25 -8.81
N LEU A 210 -13.90 -9.37 -8.45
CA LEU A 210 -13.86 -9.94 -7.11
C LEU A 210 -13.14 -11.29 -7.18
N SER A 211 -12.19 -11.53 -6.29
CA SER A 211 -11.63 -12.85 -6.10
C SER A 211 -12.63 -13.80 -5.42
N ALA A 212 -12.37 -15.11 -5.48
CA ALA A 212 -13.12 -16.09 -4.72
C ALA A 212 -13.10 -15.81 -3.20
N ASN A 213 -11.99 -15.28 -2.69
CA ASN A 213 -11.86 -14.92 -1.27
C ASN A 213 -12.78 -13.74 -0.93
N THR A 214 -12.82 -12.71 -1.78
CA THR A 214 -13.72 -11.56 -1.58
C THR A 214 -15.18 -11.99 -1.61
N LEU A 215 -15.56 -12.92 -2.48
CA LEU A 215 -16.93 -13.46 -2.49
C LEU A 215 -17.28 -14.19 -1.17
N GLN A 216 -16.33 -14.93 -0.59
CA GLN A 216 -16.52 -15.56 0.72
C GLN A 216 -16.68 -14.52 1.84
N VAL A 217 -15.87 -13.45 1.80
CA VAL A 217 -16.02 -12.29 2.70
C VAL A 217 -17.44 -11.72 2.56
N CYS A 218 -17.89 -11.41 1.35
CA CYS A 218 -19.24 -10.89 1.11
C CYS A 218 -20.34 -11.81 1.66
N PHE A 219 -20.24 -13.12 1.43
CA PHE A 219 -21.19 -14.10 1.96
C PHE A 219 -21.24 -14.09 3.49
N HIS A 220 -20.09 -13.96 4.15
CA HIS A 220 -20.05 -13.90 5.60
C HIS A 220 -20.78 -12.67 6.18
N TYR A 221 -20.69 -11.51 5.50
CA TYR A 221 -21.40 -10.29 5.91
C TYR A 221 -22.83 -10.17 5.32
N SER A 222 -23.32 -11.19 4.60
CA SER A 222 -24.57 -11.14 3.81
C SER A 222 -25.89 -11.30 4.59
N HIS A 223 -25.89 -11.17 5.92
CA HIS A 223 -27.13 -10.82 6.64
C HIS A 223 -27.63 -9.41 6.29
N LEU A 224 -26.80 -8.61 5.63
CA LEU A 224 -27.17 -7.39 4.95
C LEU A 224 -27.45 -7.76 3.50
N SER A 225 -28.67 -7.53 3.02
CA SER A 225 -29.05 -7.73 1.62
C SER A 225 -28.15 -6.90 0.71
N PHE A 226 -27.22 -7.56 0.01
CA PHE A 226 -26.40 -6.98 -1.05
C PHE A 226 -26.98 -7.43 -2.39
N PHE A 227 -27.27 -6.44 -3.26
CA PHE A 227 -27.98 -6.49 -4.55
C PHE A 227 -29.51 -6.42 -4.48
#